data_AF-A0AAN1PFX1-F1
#
_entry.id   AF-A0AAN1PFX1-F1
#
_cell.length_a   1.000
_cell.length_b   1.000
_cell.length_c   1.000
_cell.angle_alpha   90.00
_cell.angle_beta   90.00
_cell.angle_gamma   90.00
#
_symmetry.space_group_name_H-M   'P 1'
#
loop_
_entity.id
_entity.type
_entity.pdbx_description
1 polymer ?
#
loop_
_entity_poly.entity_id
_entity_poly.type
_entity_poly.pdbx_seq_one_letter_code
_entity_poly.pdbx_strand_id
1 'polypeptide(L)'
;MSHKNTHHNPWWRKTVSNTRYKIEEADGGFVLVEEKGAPGRPPISIVRVPYSIAQEAESGTDAASRNGDVLRDQRKLEALRLARYAASFFIEKDPDAHHLLRIREHVEKLVTASIAELRKNAAVPSQQTE
;
A
#
# COMPACT_ATOMS: atom_id res chain seq x y z
N MET A 1 29.40 -48.01 -16.40
CA MET A 1 28.01 -47.59 -16.10
C MET A 1 28.01 -47.01 -14.69
N SER A 2 28.16 -45.68 -14.52
CA SER A 2 27.10 -44.72 -14.13
C SER A 2 26.07 -45.37 -13.18
N HIS A 3 25.79 -44.86 -11.98
CA HIS A 3 25.04 -43.61 -11.79
C HIS A 3 25.40 -42.88 -10.49
N LYS A 4 25.41 -41.55 -10.63
CA LYS A 4 25.58 -40.51 -9.60
C LYS A 4 24.40 -40.51 -8.63
N ASN A 5 24.65 -40.59 -7.32
CA ASN A 5 23.67 -40.16 -6.32
C ASN A 5 23.66 -38.64 -6.29
N THR A 6 22.66 -38.06 -6.95
CA THR A 6 22.46 -36.62 -7.05
C THR A 6 21.77 -36.12 -5.79
N HIS A 7 22.41 -35.15 -5.13
CA HIS A 7 21.77 -34.31 -4.12
C HIS A 7 20.55 -33.62 -4.72
N HIS A 8 19.34 -34.09 -4.39
CA HIS A 8 18.12 -33.35 -4.67
C HIS A 8 17.93 -32.28 -3.60
N ASN A 9 18.49 -31.10 -3.85
CA ASN A 9 18.10 -29.87 -3.17
C ASN A 9 17.09 -29.14 -4.09
N PRO A 10 15.80 -29.00 -3.71
CA PRO A 10 14.81 -28.32 -4.54
C PRO A 10 14.74 -26.83 -4.17
N TRP A 11 15.61 -26.01 -4.77
CA TRP A 11 15.66 -24.55 -4.62
C TRP A 11 14.49 -23.81 -5.32
N TRP A 12 13.50 -24.55 -5.82
CA TRP A 12 12.43 -24.01 -6.66
C TRP A 12 11.04 -24.06 -6.05
N ARG A 13 10.87 -24.34 -4.74
CA ARG A 13 9.63 -23.87 -4.07
C ARG A 13 9.66 -22.35 -4.10
N LYS A 14 9.16 -21.80 -5.20
CA LYS A 14 8.70 -20.43 -5.35
C LYS A 14 7.60 -20.31 -4.31
N THR A 15 7.99 -19.98 -3.07
CA THR A 15 7.07 -19.49 -2.07
C THR A 15 6.48 -18.26 -2.72
N VAL A 16 5.27 -18.42 -3.27
CA VAL A 16 4.46 -17.31 -3.71
C VAL A 16 4.32 -16.45 -2.47
N SER A 17 5.14 -15.40 -2.37
CA SER A 17 5.09 -14.48 -1.26
C SER A 17 3.74 -13.79 -1.40
N ASN A 18 2.77 -14.24 -0.60
CA ASN A 18 1.44 -13.67 -0.66
C ASN A 18 1.46 -12.47 0.28
N THR A 19 1.14 -11.31 -0.28
CA THR A 19 1.03 -10.08 0.52
C THR A 19 -0.41 -9.99 0.99
N ARG A 20 -0.61 -9.87 2.31
CA ARG A 20 -1.92 -9.68 2.93
C ARG A 20 -2.00 -8.29 3.54
N TYR A 21 -3.12 -7.62 3.31
CA TYR A 21 -3.44 -6.36 3.93
C TYR A 21 -4.54 -6.56 4.97
N LYS A 22 -4.39 -5.92 6.13
CA LYS A 22 -5.45 -5.81 7.14
C LYS A 22 -5.42 -4.42 7.76
N ILE A 23 -6.54 -4.04 8.37
CA ILE A 23 -6.70 -2.76 9.07
C ILE A 23 -6.88 -3.06 10.55
N GLU A 24 -6.17 -2.34 11.39
CA GLU A 24 -6.25 -2.43 12.85
C GLU A 24 -6.54 -1.03 13.43
N GLU A 25 -7.38 -0.95 14.45
CA GLU A 25 -7.55 0.27 15.24
C GLU A 25 -6.36 0.40 16.22
N ALA A 26 -5.81 1.61 16.36
CA ALA A 26 -4.73 1.88 17.31
C ALA A 26 -4.74 3.34 17.76
N ASP A 27 -4.66 3.58 19.07
CA ASP A 27 -4.46 4.91 19.69
C ASP A 27 -5.38 6.03 19.15
N GLY A 28 -6.67 5.73 18.95
CA GLY A 28 -7.63 6.70 18.41
C GLY A 28 -7.47 7.00 16.91
N GLY A 29 -6.82 6.11 16.18
CA GLY A 29 -6.69 6.12 14.72
C GLY A 29 -6.67 4.69 14.16
N PHE A 30 -6.12 4.53 12.98
CA PHE A 30 -6.05 3.26 12.27
C PHE A 30 -4.66 2.97 11.74
N VAL A 31 -4.36 1.69 11.52
CA VAL A 31 -3.09 1.20 10.99
C VAL A 31 -3.35 0.22 9.86
N LEU A 32 -2.73 0.48 8.70
CA LEU A 32 -2.72 -0.44 7.58
C LEU A 32 -1.53 -1.35 7.80
N VAL A 33 -1.80 -2.64 7.92
CA VAL A 33 -0.76 -3.65 8.14
C VAL A 33 -0.58 -4.44 6.86
N GLU A 34 0.62 -4.36 6.30
CA GLU A 34 1.09 -5.22 5.23
C GLU A 34 1.87 -6.38 5.84
N GLU A 35 1.40 -7.60 5.63
CA GLU A 35 2.08 -8.82 6.03
C GLU A 35 2.55 -9.56 4.78
N LYS A 36 3.84 -9.94 4.73
CA LYS A 36 4.38 -10.79 3.67
C LYS A 36 4.76 -12.14 4.25
N GLY A 37 4.36 -13.22 3.59
CA GLY A 37 4.68 -14.57 4.01
C GLY A 37 3.84 -15.63 3.32
N ALA A 38 3.94 -16.86 3.81
CA ALA A 38 3.10 -17.95 3.35
C ALA A 38 1.79 -17.99 4.18
N PRO A 39 0.63 -18.24 3.56
CA PRO A 39 -0.62 -18.45 4.29
C PRO A 39 -0.49 -19.55 5.37
N GLY A 40 -1.11 -19.32 6.52
CA GLY A 40 -1.08 -20.28 7.64
C GLY A 40 0.25 -20.35 8.39
N ARG A 41 1.22 -19.47 8.09
CA ARG A 41 2.48 -19.31 8.84
C ARG A 41 2.60 -17.89 9.39
N PRO A 42 3.43 -17.68 10.43
CA PRO A 42 3.77 -16.32 10.86
C PRO A 42 4.33 -15.49 9.70
N PRO A 43 3.97 -14.19 9.59
CA PRO A 43 4.54 -13.31 8.58
C PRO A 43 6.07 -13.24 8.69
N ILE A 44 6.74 -13.19 7.54
CA ILE A 44 8.20 -12.97 7.46
C ILE A 44 8.52 -11.50 7.66
N SER A 45 7.64 -10.61 7.20
CA SER A 45 7.75 -9.16 7.43
C SER A 45 6.40 -8.53 7.68
N ILE A 46 6.39 -7.52 8.54
CA ILE A 46 5.21 -6.72 8.86
C ILE A 46 5.59 -5.24 8.70
N VAL A 47 4.87 -4.52 7.85
CA VAL A 47 4.95 -3.07 7.73
C VAL A 47 3.65 -2.46 8.23
N ARG A 48 3.75 -1.37 8.99
CA ARG A 48 2.60 -0.68 9.61
C ARG A 48 2.59 0.76 9.14
N VAL A 49 1.46 1.21 8.61
CA VAL A 49 1.25 2.60 8.19
C VAL A 49 0.11 3.20 9.02
N PRO A 50 0.37 4.07 10.00
CA PRO A 50 -0.67 4.75 10.77
C PRO A 50 -1.35 5.83 9.92
N TYR A 51 -2.64 6.04 10.15
CA TYR A 51 -3.46 7.06 9.50
C TYR A 51 -4.67 7.42 10.38
N SER A 52 -5.27 8.57 10.12
CA SER A 52 -6.33 9.12 10.95
C SER A 52 -7.69 8.47 10.71
N ILE A 53 -8.62 8.65 11.65
CA ILE A 53 -10.03 8.24 11.53
C ILE A 53 -10.69 8.85 10.29
N ALA A 54 -10.36 10.10 9.93
CA ALA A 54 -10.90 10.73 8.73
C ALA A 54 -10.43 10.02 7.46
N GLN A 55 -9.13 9.72 7.37
CA GLN A 55 -8.56 8.97 6.25
C GLN A 55 -9.10 7.53 6.18
N GLU A 56 -9.40 6.89 7.31
CA GLU A 56 -10.12 5.62 7.37
C GLU A 56 -11.50 5.72 6.72
N ALA A 57 -12.33 6.64 7.17
CA ALA A 57 -13.68 6.79 6.66
C ALA A 57 -13.69 7.09 5.15
N GLU A 58 -12.83 7.99 4.69
CA GLU A 58 -12.70 8.36 3.28
C GLU A 58 -12.19 7.18 2.44
N SER A 59 -11.09 6.54 2.85
CA SER A 59 -10.52 5.42 2.08
C SER A 59 -11.45 4.20 2.02
N GLY A 60 -12.21 3.92 3.09
CA GLY A 60 -13.24 2.88 3.10
C GLY A 60 -14.38 3.18 2.14
N THR A 61 -14.88 4.42 2.16
CA THR A 61 -15.95 4.87 1.25
C THR A 61 -15.52 4.79 -0.21
N ASP A 62 -14.30 5.25 -0.52
CA ASP A 62 -13.74 5.19 -1.88
C ASP A 62 -13.51 3.75 -2.35
N ALA A 63 -12.96 2.88 -1.50
CA ALA A 63 -12.75 1.46 -1.84
C ALA A 63 -14.07 0.72 -2.12
N ALA A 64 -15.12 1.03 -1.38
CA ALA A 64 -16.45 0.44 -1.57
C ALA A 64 -17.11 0.92 -2.86
N SER A 65 -17.03 2.22 -3.16
CA SER A 65 -17.82 2.87 -4.21
C SER A 65 -17.14 2.94 -5.59
N ARG A 66 -15.80 2.85 -5.66
CA ARG A 66 -15.04 3.04 -6.91
C ARG A 66 -14.46 1.74 -7.46
N ASN A 67 -14.18 1.71 -8.76
CA ASN A 67 -13.46 0.61 -9.40
C ASN A 67 -11.94 0.72 -9.14
N GLY A 68 -11.20 -0.39 -9.33
CA GLY A 68 -9.77 -0.44 -9.02
C GLY A 68 -8.91 0.50 -9.89
N ASP A 69 -9.24 0.63 -11.18
CA ASP A 69 -8.46 1.48 -12.09
C ASP A 69 -8.63 2.98 -11.77
N VAL A 70 -9.84 3.42 -11.41
CA VAL A 70 -10.11 4.80 -10.95
C VAL A 70 -9.33 5.10 -9.67
N LEU A 71 -9.27 4.16 -8.73
CA LEU A 71 -8.47 4.33 -7.51
C LEU A 71 -6.97 4.42 -7.82
N ARG A 72 -6.48 3.58 -8.73
CA ARG A 72 -5.09 3.62 -9.20
C ARG A 72 -4.76 4.95 -9.87
N ASP A 73 -5.64 5.45 -10.73
CA ASP A 73 -5.42 6.71 -11.43
C ASP A 73 -5.53 7.90 -10.47
N GLN A 74 -6.45 7.84 -9.49
CA GLN A 74 -6.53 8.82 -8.42
C GLN A 74 -5.24 8.86 -7.59
N ARG A 75 -4.68 7.71 -7.19
CA ARG A 75 -3.39 7.67 -6.49
C ARG A 75 -2.28 8.30 -7.32
N LYS A 76 -2.17 7.95 -8.60
CA LYS A 76 -1.16 8.54 -9.51
C LYS A 76 -1.32 10.05 -9.63
N LEU A 77 -2.55 10.53 -9.73
CA LEU A 77 -2.86 11.95 -9.82
C LEU A 77 -2.44 12.70 -8.55
N GLU A 78 -2.76 12.17 -7.36
CA GLU A 78 -2.32 12.77 -6.09
C GLU A 78 -0.81 12.73 -5.93
N ALA A 79 -0.14 11.67 -6.37
CA ALA A 79 1.32 11.59 -6.35
C ALA A 79 1.95 12.67 -7.24
N LEU A 80 1.40 12.90 -8.44
CA LEU A 80 1.85 13.94 -9.34
C LEU A 80 1.61 15.34 -8.77
N ARG A 81 0.45 15.57 -8.15
CA ARG A 81 0.11 16.85 -7.48
C ARG A 81 1.10 17.14 -6.36
N LEU A 82 1.37 16.16 -5.50
CA LEU A 82 2.35 16.27 -4.43
C LEU A 82 3.75 16.59 -4.97
N ALA A 83 4.21 15.84 -5.96
CA ALA A 83 5.54 16.03 -6.54
C ALA A 83 5.71 17.42 -7.17
N ARG A 84 4.72 17.88 -7.94
CA ARG A 84 4.73 19.24 -8.53
C ARG A 84 4.75 20.32 -7.45
N TYR A 85 3.93 20.17 -6.41
CA TYR A 85 3.86 21.14 -5.33
C TYR A 85 5.19 21.22 -4.56
N ALA A 86 5.78 20.06 -4.23
CA ALA A 86 7.07 19.98 -3.57
C ALA A 86 8.18 20.64 -4.42
N ALA A 87 8.23 20.35 -5.72
CA ALA A 87 9.20 20.97 -6.62
C ALA A 87 9.07 22.50 -6.62
N SER A 88 7.87 23.04 -6.84
CA SER A 88 7.67 24.48 -7.00
C SER A 88 7.83 25.32 -5.73
N PHE A 89 7.67 24.73 -4.54
CA PHE A 89 7.58 25.49 -3.29
C PHE A 89 8.54 25.06 -2.17
N PHE A 90 9.12 23.87 -2.26
CA PHE A 90 10.11 23.38 -1.28
C PHE A 90 11.50 23.18 -1.87
N ILE A 91 11.61 23.03 -3.20
CA ILE A 91 12.90 22.91 -3.89
C ILE A 91 13.27 24.24 -4.55
N GLU A 92 12.36 24.80 -5.34
CA GLU A 92 12.62 26.03 -6.11
C GLU A 92 12.50 27.31 -5.27
N LYS A 93 11.83 27.24 -4.11
CA LYS A 93 11.52 28.39 -3.26
C LYS A 93 11.65 28.01 -1.79
N ASP A 94 11.75 29.03 -0.95
CA ASP A 94 11.67 28.86 0.50
C ASP A 94 10.20 28.69 0.93
N PRO A 95 9.87 27.58 1.61
CA PRO A 95 8.50 27.33 2.07
C PRO A 95 8.18 28.15 3.34
N ASP A 96 6.92 28.55 3.47
CA ASP A 96 6.34 29.09 4.71
C ASP A 96 5.34 28.10 5.35
N ALA A 97 4.73 28.52 6.46
CA ALA A 97 3.75 27.70 7.17
C ALA A 97 2.53 27.30 6.31
N HIS A 98 2.12 28.12 5.35
CA HIS A 98 1.02 27.78 4.45
C HIS A 98 1.43 26.64 3.51
N HIS A 99 2.66 26.67 2.99
CA HIS A 99 3.20 25.60 2.17
C HIS A 99 3.35 24.29 2.95
N LEU A 100 3.73 24.36 4.24
CA LEU A 100 3.77 23.20 5.13
C LEU A 100 2.38 22.58 5.36
N LEU A 101 1.34 23.39 5.51
CA LEU A 101 -0.02 22.89 5.62
C LEU A 101 -0.48 22.21 4.32
N ARG A 102 -0.23 22.85 3.18
CA ARG A 102 -0.60 22.32 1.86
C ARG A 102 0.10 21.01 1.51
N ILE A 103 1.41 20.91 1.75
CA ILE A 103 2.14 19.67 1.47
C ILE A 103 1.61 18.53 2.35
N ARG A 104 1.26 18.81 3.62
CA ARG A 104 0.62 17.85 4.51
C ARG A 104 -0.71 17.37 3.93
N GLU A 105 -1.60 18.26 3.49
CA GLU A 105 -2.87 17.89 2.86
C GLU A 105 -2.67 17.01 1.60
N HIS A 106 -1.67 17.34 0.77
CA HIS A 106 -1.34 16.53 -0.41
C HIS A 106 -0.83 15.12 -0.04
N VAL A 107 0.00 15.01 1.00
CA VAL A 107 0.45 13.72 1.53
C VAL A 107 -0.75 12.92 2.06
N GLU A 108 -1.61 13.54 2.86
CA GLU A 108 -2.79 12.88 3.44
C GLU A 108 -3.75 12.35 2.36
N LYS A 109 -3.98 13.11 1.28
CA LYS A 109 -4.76 12.67 0.11
C LYS A 109 -4.12 11.49 -0.62
N LEU A 110 -2.81 11.55 -0.84
CA LEU A 110 -2.07 10.47 -1.50
C LEU A 110 -2.13 9.17 -0.67
N VAL A 111 -1.92 9.26 0.64
CA VAL A 111 -2.02 8.10 1.54
C VAL A 111 -3.43 7.51 1.52
N THR A 112 -4.46 8.35 1.63
CA THR A 112 -5.87 7.92 1.60
C THR A 112 -6.22 7.18 0.30
N ALA A 113 -5.86 7.75 -0.85
CA ALA A 113 -6.08 7.13 -2.16
C ALA A 113 -5.32 5.79 -2.30
N SER A 114 -4.09 5.73 -1.76
CA SER A 114 -3.28 4.50 -1.78
C SER A 114 -3.90 3.39 -0.93
N ILE A 115 -4.37 3.73 0.27
CA ILE A 115 -5.05 2.79 1.16
C ILE A 115 -6.34 2.27 0.49
N ALA A 116 -7.13 3.15 -0.14
CA ALA A 116 -8.34 2.75 -0.85
C ALA A 116 -8.05 1.75 -1.99
N GLU A 117 -7.01 2.00 -2.79
CA GLU A 117 -6.58 1.07 -3.85
C GLU A 117 -6.13 -0.28 -3.26
N LEU A 118 -5.30 -0.27 -2.20
CA LEU A 118 -4.82 -1.50 -1.56
C LEU A 118 -5.97 -2.34 -0.99
N ARG A 119 -6.96 -1.71 -0.36
CA ARG A 119 -8.19 -2.36 0.12
C ARG A 119 -8.95 -3.01 -1.02
N LYS A 120 -9.18 -2.28 -2.11
CA LYS A 120 -9.89 -2.80 -3.29
C LYS A 120 -9.20 -4.04 -3.84
N ASN A 121 -7.88 -3.98 -3.98
CA ASN A 121 -7.09 -5.08 -4.51
C ASN A 121 -7.05 -6.29 -3.56
N ALA A 122 -7.05 -6.07 -2.25
CA ALA A 122 -7.12 -7.14 -1.26
C ALA A 122 -8.49 -7.84 -1.20
N ALA A 123 -9.57 -7.12 -1.53
CA ALA A 123 -10.93 -7.66 -1.57
C ALA A 123 -11.21 -8.50 -2.84
N VAL A 124 -10.39 -8.37 -3.89
CA VAL A 124 -10.48 -9.22 -5.08
C VAL A 124 -9.64 -10.47 -4.80
N PRO A 125 -10.24 -11.67 -4.71
CA PRO A 125 -9.45 -12.90 -4.68
C PRO A 125 -8.56 -12.90 -5.91
N SER A 126 -7.26 -13.02 -5.73
CA SER A 126 -6.33 -13.19 -6.83
C SER A 126 -6.85 -14.34 -7.69
N GLN A 127 -7.36 -14.02 -8.89
CA GLN A 127 -7.72 -15.04 -9.86
C GLN A 127 -6.46 -15.88 -10.07
N GLN A 128 -6.54 -17.14 -9.60
CA GLN A 128 -5.61 -18.17 -9.96
C GLN A 128 -5.65 -18.27 -11.49
N THR A 129 -4.63 -17.78 -12.17
CA THR A 129 -4.36 -18.21 -13.53
C THR A 129 -3.80 -19.62 -13.43
N GLU A 130 -4.56 -20.56 -14.00
CA GLU A 130 -4.28 -22.00 -14.13
C GLU A 130 -2.88 -22.29 -14.70
#